data_AF-A0A939Z9Q6-F1
#
_entry.id   AF-A0A939Z9Q6-F1
#
_cell.length_a   1.000
_cell.length_b   1.000
_cell.length_c   1.000
_cell.angle_alpha   90.00
_cell.angle_beta   90.00
_cell.angle_gamma   90.00
#
_symmetry.space_group_name_H-M   'P 1'
#
loop_
_entity.id
_entity.type
_entity.pdbx_description
1 polymer ?
#
loop_
_entity_poly.entity_id
_entity_poly.type
_entity_poly.pdbx_seq_one_letter_code
_entity_poly.pdbx_strand_id
1 'polypeptide(L)'
;MANEFDNTKGFSRLPQNPEFIDDMKKYLRKTLKYAMISVPIIYIVVLIITAIVSAKKDGLDMRTFIPVAIVLLAIFVIIGICVCISSLRNIGKLKLDSVDGTVIKKKKWSTYEREGRTRKTKYLITIETEDGKKVKVKDAKAAAVFEHVEEGEKVRFHPGYPFPVELFDKSRNGVNVCAFCGAANDLNAKTCTRCKNLMLI
;
A
#
# COMPACT_ATOMS: atom_id res chain seq x y z
N MET A 1 -28.57 23.01 -23.23
CA MET A 1 -27.24 23.32 -22.65
C MET A 1 -27.17 22.63 -21.30
N ALA A 2 -26.69 21.38 -21.29
CA ALA A 2 -26.49 20.64 -20.05
C ALA A 2 -25.13 21.03 -19.47
N ASN A 3 -25.10 21.48 -18.22
CA ASN A 3 -23.88 21.74 -17.49
C ASN A 3 -23.07 20.45 -17.40
N GLU A 4 -22.01 20.37 -18.20
CA GLU A 4 -20.92 19.41 -18.06
C GLU A 4 -20.19 19.78 -16.76
N PHE A 5 -20.63 19.20 -15.63
CA PHE A 5 -19.82 19.24 -14.41
C PHE A 5 -18.46 18.64 -14.77
N ASP A 6 -17.42 19.44 -14.60
CA ASP A 6 -16.03 19.01 -14.73
C ASP A 6 -15.76 17.92 -13.67
N ASN A 7 -16.07 16.66 -14.01
CA ASN A 7 -15.96 15.46 -13.15
C ASN A 7 -14.50 15.17 -12.71
N THR A 8 -13.56 16.05 -13.05
CA THR A 8 -12.14 15.87 -12.76
C THR A 8 -11.68 16.65 -11.53
N LYS A 9 -12.49 17.61 -11.04
CA LYS A 9 -12.17 18.45 -9.87
C LYS A 9 -13.14 18.22 -8.72
N GLY A 10 -12.60 17.88 -7.57
CA GLY A 10 -13.37 17.62 -6.35
C GLY A 10 -12.95 16.34 -5.66
N PHE A 11 -13.36 16.24 -4.39
CA PHE A 11 -13.21 15.02 -3.61
C PHE A 11 -14.43 14.14 -3.72
N SER A 12 -14.20 12.83 -3.75
CA SER A 12 -15.23 11.83 -3.82
C SER A 12 -16.10 11.81 -2.57
N ARG A 13 -17.39 11.47 -2.75
CA ARG A 13 -18.34 11.22 -1.65
C ARG A 13 -18.43 9.73 -1.27
N LEU A 14 -17.68 8.87 -1.96
CA LEU A 14 -17.63 7.43 -1.68
C LEU A 14 -17.02 7.07 -0.32
N PRO A 15 -16.03 7.80 0.23
CA PRO A 15 -15.49 7.50 1.56
C PRO A 15 -16.54 7.55 2.68
N GLN A 16 -17.62 8.32 2.50
CA GLN A 16 -18.75 8.37 3.43
C GLN A 16 -19.74 7.21 3.24
N ASN A 17 -19.67 6.46 2.14
CA ASN A 17 -20.56 5.34 1.88
C ASN A 17 -20.11 4.10 2.69
N PRO A 18 -20.99 3.52 3.54
CA PRO A 18 -20.65 2.31 4.30
C PRO A 18 -20.25 1.12 3.42
N GLU A 19 -20.78 1.01 2.20
CA GLU A 19 -20.44 -0.05 1.24
C GLU A 19 -18.96 0.01 0.83
N PHE A 20 -18.47 1.21 0.50
CA PHE A 20 -17.06 1.43 0.14
C PHE A 20 -16.12 1.06 1.31
N ILE A 21 -16.52 1.42 2.53
CA ILE A 21 -15.76 1.09 3.74
C ILE A 21 -15.75 -0.42 3.99
N ASP A 22 -16.86 -1.13 3.71
CA ASP A 22 -16.88 -2.59 3.83
C ASP A 22 -15.99 -3.26 2.79
N ASP A 23 -15.98 -2.78 1.54
CA ASP A 23 -15.05 -3.23 0.51
C ASP A 23 -13.59 -3.01 0.93
N MET A 24 -13.27 -1.85 1.51
CA MET A 24 -11.94 -1.56 2.05
C MET A 24 -11.56 -2.53 3.18
N LYS A 25 -12.49 -2.81 4.11
CA LYS A 25 -12.28 -3.83 5.15
C LYS A 25 -12.05 -5.20 4.54
N LYS A 26 -12.86 -5.60 3.56
CA LYS A 26 -12.75 -6.89 2.86
C LYS A 26 -11.40 -7.01 2.16
N TYR A 27 -10.93 -5.95 1.50
CA TYR A 27 -9.60 -5.90 0.88
C TYR A 27 -8.46 -6.07 1.89
N LEU A 28 -8.51 -5.34 3.01
CA LEU A 28 -7.51 -5.46 4.08
C LEU A 28 -7.52 -6.85 4.74
N ARG A 29 -8.71 -7.40 5.02
CA ARG A 29 -8.87 -8.77 5.54
C ARG A 29 -8.39 -9.82 4.55
N LYS A 30 -8.60 -9.62 3.24
CA LYS A 30 -8.10 -10.52 2.21
C LYS A 30 -6.58 -10.53 2.20
N THR A 31 -5.96 -9.35 2.27
CA THR A 31 -4.50 -9.19 2.40
C THR A 31 -3.97 -9.91 3.66
N LEU A 32 -4.66 -9.74 4.80
CA LEU A 32 -4.34 -10.44 6.05
C LEU A 32 -4.44 -11.96 5.90
N LYS A 33 -5.55 -12.46 5.33
CA LYS A 33 -5.75 -13.90 5.08
C LYS A 33 -4.65 -14.49 4.20
N TYR A 34 -4.28 -13.80 3.12
CA TYR A 34 -3.18 -14.27 2.27
C TYR A 34 -1.85 -14.32 3.02
N ALA A 35 -1.52 -13.30 3.81
CA ALA A 35 -0.30 -13.31 4.62
C ALA A 35 -0.28 -14.47 5.63
N MET A 36 -1.42 -14.78 6.26
CA MET A 36 -1.55 -15.88 7.22
C MET A 36 -1.50 -17.26 6.55
N ILE A 37 -2.03 -17.41 5.34
CA ILE A 37 -2.04 -18.67 4.59
C ILE A 37 -0.71 -18.92 3.88
N SER A 38 -0.04 -17.88 3.38
CA SER A 38 1.20 -18.05 2.62
C SER A 38 2.35 -18.56 3.47
N VAL A 39 2.45 -18.13 4.73
CA VAL A 39 3.54 -18.53 5.65
C VAL A 39 3.58 -20.06 5.88
N PRO A 40 2.49 -20.75 6.28
CA PRO A 40 2.52 -22.19 6.48
C PRO A 40 2.74 -22.96 5.17
N ILE A 41 2.20 -22.47 4.04
CA ILE A 41 2.46 -23.11 2.72
C ILE A 41 3.95 -23.06 2.39
N ILE A 42 4.59 -21.89 2.51
CA ILE A 42 6.02 -21.73 2.28
C ILE A 42 6.83 -22.64 3.22
N TYR A 43 6.42 -22.74 4.49
CA TYR A 43 7.06 -23.64 5.44
C TYR A 43 6.98 -25.11 5.04
N ILE A 44 5.79 -25.59 4.65
CA ILE A 44 5.61 -26.97 4.17
C ILE A 44 6.49 -27.24 2.94
N VAL A 45 6.57 -26.28 2.01
CA VAL A 45 7.45 -26.39 0.83
C VAL A 45 8.92 -26.51 1.25
N VAL A 46 9.38 -25.70 2.20
CA VAL A 46 10.75 -25.78 2.73
C VAL A 46 11.01 -27.15 3.37
N LEU A 47 10.07 -27.69 4.16
CA LEU A 47 10.19 -29.03 4.76
C LEU A 47 10.28 -30.14 3.72
N ILE A 48 9.47 -30.10 2.66
CA ILE A 48 9.51 -31.08 1.57
C ILE A 48 10.86 -31.02 0.86
N ILE A 49 11.35 -29.82 0.53
CA ILE A 49 12.66 -29.64 -0.10
C ILE A 49 13.77 -30.19 0.81
N THR A 50 13.68 -29.95 2.11
CA THR A 50 14.59 -30.49 3.12
C THR A 50 14.64 -32.01 3.04
N ALA A 51 13.48 -32.65 3.13
CA ALA A 51 13.36 -34.10 3.15
C ALA A 51 13.93 -34.75 1.88
N ILE A 52 13.64 -34.16 0.70
CA ILE A 52 14.14 -34.65 -0.59
C ILE A 52 15.67 -34.51 -0.68
N VAL A 53 16.22 -33.37 -0.24
CA VAL A 53 17.68 -33.13 -0.28
C VAL A 53 18.40 -34.07 0.68
N SER A 54 17.88 -34.24 1.89
CA SER A 54 18.41 -35.19 2.89
C SER A 54 18.39 -36.63 2.38
N ALA A 55 17.38 -37.02 1.60
CA ALA A 55 17.28 -38.37 1.04
C ALA A 55 18.21 -38.63 -0.17
N LYS A 56 18.73 -37.58 -0.84
CA LYS A 56 19.46 -37.71 -2.12
C LYS A 56 20.98 -37.51 -2.03
N LYS A 57 21.55 -37.09 -0.90
CA LYS A 57 23.00 -36.81 -0.80
C LYS A 57 23.64 -37.37 0.45
N ASP A 58 24.65 -38.22 0.28
CA ASP A 58 25.55 -38.75 1.31
C ASP A 58 26.60 -37.72 1.83
N GLY A 59 26.29 -36.42 1.85
CA GLY A 59 27.33 -35.43 2.16
C GLY A 59 26.91 -33.99 2.47
N LEU A 60 25.61 -33.68 2.56
CA LEU A 60 25.17 -32.44 3.20
C LEU A 60 24.64 -32.77 4.59
N ASP A 61 25.40 -32.37 5.60
CA ASP A 61 25.10 -32.64 7.00
C ASP A 61 23.76 -31.99 7.40
N MET A 62 22.86 -32.78 7.98
CA MET A 62 21.57 -32.34 8.50
C MET A 62 21.72 -31.17 9.48
N ARG A 63 22.87 -31.07 10.16
CA ARG A 63 23.25 -29.95 11.03
C ARG A 63 23.30 -28.60 10.31
N THR A 64 23.60 -28.55 9.02
CA THR A 64 23.68 -27.29 8.26
C THR A 64 22.32 -26.90 7.68
N PHE A 65 21.49 -27.87 7.31
CA PHE A 65 20.21 -27.62 6.68
C PHE A 65 19.16 -27.07 7.67
N ILE A 66 19.03 -27.70 8.85
CA ILE A 66 18.03 -27.32 9.86
C ILE A 66 18.12 -25.83 10.25
N PRO A 67 19.32 -25.27 10.57
CA PRO A 67 19.44 -23.85 10.89
C PRO A 67 19.01 -22.93 9.74
N VAL A 68 19.35 -23.27 8.49
CA VAL A 68 18.95 -22.46 7.32
C VAL A 68 17.44 -22.45 7.16
N ALA A 69 16.78 -23.60 7.30
CA ALA A 69 15.32 -23.69 7.24
C ALA A 69 14.64 -22.86 8.34
N ILE A 70 15.17 -22.91 9.57
CA ILE A 70 14.68 -22.10 10.69
C ILE A 70 14.84 -20.60 10.42
N VAL A 71 15.99 -20.17 9.91
CA VAL A 71 16.25 -18.77 9.59
C VAL A 71 15.30 -18.28 8.49
N LEU A 72 15.10 -19.06 7.42
CA LEU A 72 14.16 -18.71 6.36
C LEU A 72 12.73 -18.62 6.90
N LEU A 73 12.29 -19.59 7.70
CA LEU A 73 10.98 -19.56 8.34
C LEU A 73 10.82 -18.30 9.21
N ALA A 74 11.81 -17.98 10.03
CA ALA A 74 11.78 -16.80 10.90
C ALA A 74 11.60 -15.52 10.08
N ILE A 75 12.28 -15.37 8.94
CA ILE A 75 12.12 -14.23 8.04
C ILE A 75 10.67 -14.14 7.53
N PHE A 76 10.09 -15.24 7.05
CA PHE A 76 8.71 -15.24 6.54
C PHE A 76 7.68 -14.96 7.64
N VAL A 77 7.88 -15.50 8.84
CA VAL A 77 7.04 -15.22 10.00
C VAL A 77 7.11 -13.74 10.38
N ILE A 78 8.30 -13.14 10.44
CA ILE A 78 8.48 -11.72 10.73
C ILE A 78 7.76 -10.85 9.69
N ILE A 79 7.91 -11.17 8.39
CA ILE A 79 7.21 -10.46 7.31
C ILE A 79 5.69 -10.59 7.49
N GLY A 80 5.20 -11.81 7.76
CA GLY A 80 3.78 -12.09 8.03
C GLY A 80 3.23 -11.26 9.18
N ILE A 81 3.93 -11.23 10.33
CA ILE A 81 3.57 -10.44 11.50
C ILE A 81 3.53 -8.94 11.17
N CYS A 82 4.53 -8.42 10.46
CA CYS A 82 4.57 -7.02 10.04
C CYS A 82 3.36 -6.65 9.17
N VAL A 83 2.99 -7.50 8.20
CA VAL A 83 1.80 -7.31 7.35
C VAL A 83 0.52 -7.39 8.19
N CYS A 84 0.44 -8.32 9.14
CA CYS A 84 -0.70 -8.47 10.04
C CYS A 84 -0.93 -7.21 10.89
N ILE A 85 0.12 -6.74 11.58
CA ILE A 85 0.06 -5.54 12.42
C ILE A 85 -0.34 -4.31 11.59
N SER A 86 0.26 -4.15 10.41
CA SER A 86 -0.06 -3.03 9.51
C SER A 86 -1.52 -3.05 9.06
N SER A 87 -2.03 -4.23 8.68
CA SER A 87 -3.42 -4.41 8.23
C SER A 87 -4.42 -4.15 9.35
N LEU A 88 -4.17 -4.66 10.56
CA LEU A 88 -5.03 -4.43 11.72
C LEU A 88 -5.06 -2.95 12.12
N ARG A 89 -3.91 -2.28 12.13
CA ARG A 89 -3.82 -0.83 12.37
C ARG A 89 -4.60 -0.03 11.34
N ASN A 90 -4.53 -0.42 10.06
CA ASN A 90 -5.29 0.23 9.00
C ASN A 90 -6.80 0.05 9.19
N ILE A 91 -7.26 -1.18 9.50
CA ILE A 91 -8.68 -1.47 9.78
C ILE A 91 -9.20 -0.61 10.94
N GLY A 92 -8.43 -0.48 12.03
CA GLY A 92 -8.82 0.36 13.16
C GLY A 92 -8.96 1.85 12.79
N LYS A 93 -8.18 2.32 11.82
CA LYS A 93 -8.19 3.71 11.35
C LYS A 93 -9.24 4.01 10.29
N LEU A 94 -9.89 3.01 9.68
CA LEU A 94 -10.93 3.21 8.67
C LEU A 94 -12.17 3.95 9.20
N LYS A 95 -12.35 4.02 10.53
CA LYS A 95 -13.43 4.76 11.18
C LYS A 95 -13.11 6.24 11.40
N LEU A 96 -11.86 6.64 11.18
CA LEU A 96 -11.45 8.03 11.36
C LEU A 96 -11.88 8.83 10.13
N ASP A 97 -12.28 10.07 10.37
CA ASP A 97 -12.67 10.97 9.31
C ASP A 97 -11.52 11.29 8.36
N SER A 98 -11.88 11.53 7.11
CA SER A 98 -10.95 12.01 6.10
C SER A 98 -10.66 13.49 6.36
N VAL A 99 -9.41 13.90 6.18
CA VAL A 99 -8.97 15.26 6.51
C VAL A 99 -8.45 15.93 5.26
N ASP A 100 -8.99 17.11 4.97
CA ASP A 100 -8.56 17.94 3.85
C ASP A 100 -7.29 18.71 4.23
N GLY A 101 -6.46 18.96 3.23
CA GLY A 101 -5.22 19.67 3.44
C GLY A 101 -4.52 20.05 2.14
N THR A 102 -3.36 20.65 2.30
CA THR A 102 -2.54 21.17 1.21
C THR A 102 -1.17 20.50 1.25
N VAL A 103 -0.64 20.14 0.09
CA VAL A 103 0.74 19.62 0.00
C VAL A 103 1.71 20.76 0.25
N ILE A 104 2.43 20.73 1.36
CA ILE A 104 3.42 21.76 1.71
C ILE A 104 4.85 21.36 1.36
N LYS A 105 5.09 20.07 1.09
CA LYS A 105 6.43 19.57 0.76
C LYS A 105 6.41 18.25 0.01
N LYS A 106 7.17 18.18 -1.07
CA LYS A 106 7.55 16.97 -1.79
C LYS A 106 9.05 16.74 -1.66
N LYS A 107 9.47 15.50 -1.39
CA LYS A 107 10.89 15.13 -1.38
C LYS A 107 11.08 13.75 -2.01
N LYS A 108 11.95 13.68 -3.01
CA LYS A 108 12.46 12.46 -3.62
C LYS A 108 13.97 12.41 -3.37
N TRP A 109 14.47 11.32 -2.81
CA TRP A 109 15.91 11.15 -2.59
C TRP A 109 16.29 9.70 -2.76
N SER A 110 17.57 9.45 -3.09
CA SER A 110 18.10 8.10 -3.14
C SER A 110 18.92 7.81 -1.90
N THR A 111 18.79 6.62 -1.35
CA THR A 111 19.65 6.13 -0.26
C THR A 111 20.46 4.95 -0.77
N TYR A 112 21.71 4.88 -0.32
CA TYR A 112 22.60 3.73 -0.54
C TYR A 112 22.51 2.85 0.71
N GLU A 113 22.15 1.59 0.53
CA GLU A 113 22.32 0.60 1.59
C GLU A 113 23.83 0.32 1.75
N ARG A 114 24.28 0.14 3.00
CA ARG A 114 25.70 0.17 3.47
C ARG A 114 26.70 -0.71 2.68
N GLU A 115 26.25 -1.56 1.77
CA GLU A 115 27.06 -2.43 0.90
C GLU A 115 26.98 -2.05 -0.59
N GLY A 116 26.71 -0.79 -0.92
CA GLY A 116 27.06 -0.16 -2.20
C GLY A 116 26.33 -0.64 -3.47
N ARG A 117 25.47 -1.67 -3.40
CA ARG A 117 24.91 -2.30 -4.61
C ARG A 117 23.45 -1.98 -4.92
N THR A 118 22.70 -1.36 -4.00
CA THR A 118 21.28 -1.04 -4.25
C THR A 118 20.96 0.42 -3.94
N ARG A 119 20.64 1.20 -4.98
CA ARG A 119 20.07 2.55 -4.86
C ARG A 119 18.57 2.41 -4.61
N LYS A 120 18.10 2.74 -3.40
CA LYS A 120 16.66 2.79 -3.09
C LYS A 120 16.16 4.22 -3.20
N THR A 121 15.21 4.47 -4.10
CA THR A 121 14.52 5.75 -4.18
C THR A 121 13.44 5.84 -3.10
N LYS A 122 13.45 6.94 -2.36
CA LYS A 122 12.56 7.27 -1.27
C LYS A 122 11.73 8.48 -1.64
N TYR A 123 10.46 8.43 -1.26
CA TYR A 123 9.47 9.47 -1.53
C TYR A 123 8.84 9.93 -0.21
N LEU A 124 8.60 11.23 -0.11
CA LEU A 124 7.90 11.86 1.00
C LEU A 124 7.00 12.96 0.45
N ILE A 125 5.75 12.95 0.89
CA ILE A 125 4.80 14.05 0.72
C ILE A 125 4.36 14.47 2.12
N THR A 126 4.43 15.76 2.40
CA THR A 126 3.92 16.34 3.64
C THR A 126 2.70 17.16 3.32
N ILE A 127 1.60 16.81 3.97
CA ILE A 127 0.31 17.47 3.86
C ILE A 127 0.11 18.26 5.16
N GLU A 128 -0.21 19.54 5.03
CA GLU A 128 -0.70 20.35 6.14
C GLU A 128 -2.21 20.36 6.07
N THR A 129 -2.85 19.81 7.10
CA THR A 129 -4.31 19.77 7.21
C THR A 129 -4.85 21.13 7.60
N GLU A 130 -6.15 21.36 7.40
CA GLU A 130 -6.79 22.66 7.71
C GLU A 130 -6.67 23.07 9.18
N ASP A 131 -6.54 22.11 10.11
CA ASP A 131 -6.26 22.33 11.53
C ASP A 131 -4.77 22.57 11.85
N GLY A 132 -3.91 22.70 10.83
CA GLY A 132 -2.47 23.00 10.95
C GLY A 132 -1.59 21.79 11.28
N LYS A 133 -2.14 20.57 11.30
CA LYS A 133 -1.39 19.34 11.58
C LYS A 133 -0.63 18.87 10.34
N LYS A 134 0.59 18.37 10.55
CA LYS A 134 1.44 17.86 9.45
C LYS A 134 1.36 16.34 9.35
N VAL A 135 0.79 15.85 8.26
CA VAL A 135 0.71 14.43 7.90
C VAL A 135 1.83 14.08 6.92
N LYS A 136 2.62 13.04 7.24
CA LYS A 136 3.72 12.57 6.38
C LYS A 136 3.33 11.27 5.69
N VAL A 137 3.26 11.28 4.36
CA VAL A 137 3.07 10.10 3.51
C VAL A 137 4.42 9.71 2.92
N LYS A 138 4.79 8.43 3.01
CA LYS A 138 6.16 7.96 2.70
C LYS A 138 6.15 6.77 1.73
N ASP A 139 7.31 6.57 1.09
CA ASP A 139 7.65 5.38 0.32
C ASP A 139 6.57 5.05 -0.74
N ALA A 140 6.14 3.79 -0.85
CA ALA A 140 5.17 3.34 -1.85
C ALA A 140 3.87 4.16 -1.85
N LYS A 141 3.42 4.63 -0.69
CA LYS A 141 2.20 5.43 -0.57
C LYS A 141 2.38 6.81 -1.20
N ALA A 142 3.55 7.42 -0.99
CA ALA A 142 3.89 8.70 -1.60
C ALA A 142 4.19 8.54 -3.09
N ALA A 143 4.96 7.51 -3.47
CA ALA A 143 5.35 7.24 -4.84
C ALA A 143 4.14 7.09 -5.78
N ALA A 144 3.04 6.49 -5.29
CA ALA A 144 1.82 6.30 -6.09
C ALA A 144 1.17 7.60 -6.56
N VAL A 145 1.38 8.72 -5.85
CA VAL A 145 0.79 10.03 -6.17
C VAL A 145 1.85 11.10 -6.44
N PHE A 146 3.14 10.79 -6.27
CA PHE A 146 4.21 11.79 -6.23
C PHE A 146 4.34 12.60 -7.53
N GLU A 147 4.23 11.92 -8.67
CA GLU A 147 4.30 12.54 -9.98
C GLU A 147 2.95 13.17 -10.39
N HIS A 148 1.91 12.99 -9.56
CA HIS A 148 0.54 13.42 -9.84
C HIS A 148 0.04 14.59 -8.98
N VAL A 149 0.85 15.06 -8.04
CA VAL A 149 0.51 16.15 -7.12
C VAL A 149 1.65 17.13 -7.00
N GLU A 150 1.40 18.42 -6.85
CA GLU A 150 2.42 19.44 -6.59
C GLU A 150 2.28 20.13 -5.23
N GLU A 151 3.35 20.80 -4.81
CA GLU A 151 3.29 21.69 -3.64
C GLU A 151 2.29 22.82 -3.89
N GLY A 152 1.45 23.13 -2.90
CA GLY A 152 0.34 24.08 -2.98
C GLY A 152 -0.99 23.46 -3.41
N GLU A 153 -1.03 22.21 -3.87
CA GLU A 153 -2.28 21.57 -4.27
C GLU A 153 -3.08 21.00 -3.09
N LYS A 154 -4.41 21.07 -3.22
CA LYS A 154 -5.36 20.49 -2.27
C LYS A 154 -5.42 18.97 -2.44
N VAL A 155 -5.44 18.27 -1.32
CA VAL A 155 -5.58 16.82 -1.25
C VAL A 155 -6.43 16.43 -0.05
N ARG A 156 -7.02 15.24 -0.10
CA ARG A 156 -7.73 14.64 1.03
C ARG A 156 -6.95 13.43 1.52
N PHE A 157 -6.68 13.41 2.82
CA PHE A 157 -6.03 12.30 3.48
C PHE A 157 -7.07 11.37 4.11
N HIS A 158 -7.02 10.09 3.77
CA HIS A 158 -7.90 9.05 4.30
C HIS A 158 -7.13 8.13 5.27
N PRO A 159 -7.30 8.30 6.59
CA PRO A 159 -6.65 7.42 7.55
C PRO A 159 -7.05 5.95 7.34
N GLY A 160 -6.06 5.05 7.44
CA GLY A 160 -6.30 3.62 7.32
C GLY A 160 -6.36 3.08 5.89
N TYR A 161 -6.40 3.94 4.87
CA TYR A 161 -6.33 3.48 3.48
C TYR A 161 -4.90 3.04 3.16
N PRO A 162 -4.71 1.95 2.37
CA PRO A 162 -3.40 1.53 1.90
C PRO A 162 -2.67 2.65 1.14
N PHE A 163 -3.39 3.33 0.24
CA PHE A 163 -2.96 4.51 -0.49
C PHE A 163 -3.87 5.67 -0.06
N PRO A 164 -3.42 6.51 0.88
CA PRO A 164 -4.31 7.35 1.68
C PRO A 164 -4.52 8.75 1.13
N VAL A 165 -4.01 9.08 -0.05
CA VAL A 165 -4.09 10.43 -0.62
C VAL A 165 -5.04 10.40 -1.81
N GLU A 166 -6.11 11.18 -1.72
CA GLU A 166 -6.98 11.51 -2.84
C GLU A 166 -6.60 12.89 -3.38
N LEU A 167 -6.43 12.98 -4.70
CA LEU A 167 -6.13 14.23 -5.40
C LEU A 167 -7.43 15.03 -5.59
N PHE A 168 -7.37 16.35 -5.34
CA PHE A 168 -8.51 17.22 -5.60
C PHE A 168 -8.70 17.46 -7.10
N ASP A 169 -7.63 17.79 -7.82
CA ASP A 169 -7.63 17.95 -9.27
C ASP A 169 -7.04 16.71 -9.92
N LYS A 170 -7.92 15.86 -10.45
CA LYS A 170 -7.54 14.62 -11.12
C LYS A 170 -7.18 14.88 -12.60
N SER A 171 -7.62 16.00 -13.19
CA SER A 171 -7.44 16.29 -14.62
C SER A 171 -5.98 16.39 -15.06
N ARG A 172 -5.14 16.97 -14.19
CA ARG A 172 -3.81 17.47 -14.56
C ARG A 172 -2.91 16.43 -15.22
N ASN A 173 -3.01 15.17 -14.80
CA ASN A 173 -2.19 14.09 -15.32
C ASN A 173 -3.01 12.96 -15.95
N GLY A 174 -4.33 13.13 -16.09
CA GLY A 174 -5.20 12.13 -16.70
C GLY A 174 -5.33 10.83 -15.89
N VAL A 175 -4.92 10.82 -14.62
CA VAL A 175 -4.84 9.59 -13.80
C VAL A 175 -5.59 9.74 -12.49
N ASN A 176 -6.41 8.74 -12.18
CA ASN A 176 -6.97 8.51 -10.85
C ASN A 176 -6.25 7.35 -10.15
N VAL A 177 -5.68 7.61 -8.98
CA VAL A 177 -4.90 6.63 -8.21
C VAL A 177 -5.82 5.83 -7.28
N CYS A 178 -5.79 4.51 -7.40
CA CYS A 178 -6.64 3.63 -6.61
C CYS A 178 -6.26 3.64 -5.12
N ALA A 179 -7.18 4.03 -4.24
CA ALA A 179 -7.00 4.05 -2.79
C ALA A 179 -6.64 2.67 -2.16
N PHE A 180 -7.06 1.58 -2.81
CA PHE A 180 -6.82 0.21 -2.33
C PHE A 180 -5.40 -0.28 -2.65
N CYS A 181 -4.95 -0.02 -3.88
CA CYS A 181 -3.81 -0.74 -4.45
C CYS A 181 -2.75 0.16 -5.11
N GLY A 182 -3.03 1.46 -5.25
CA GLY A 182 -2.09 2.48 -5.74
C GLY A 182 -1.86 2.44 -7.24
N ALA A 183 -2.62 1.64 -7.98
CA ALA A 183 -2.57 1.63 -9.43
C ALA A 183 -3.13 2.93 -10.00
N ALA A 184 -2.46 3.47 -11.02
CA ALA A 184 -2.99 4.51 -11.89
C ALA A 184 -4.11 3.93 -12.77
N ASN A 185 -5.23 4.66 -12.91
CA ASN A 185 -6.36 4.29 -13.77
C ASN A 185 -6.83 5.54 -14.51
N ASP A 186 -7.64 5.35 -15.55
CA ASP A 186 -8.30 6.45 -16.25
C ASP A 186 -9.21 7.25 -15.29
N LEU A 187 -9.36 8.55 -15.56
CA LEU A 187 -10.15 9.46 -14.72
C LEU A 187 -11.58 8.99 -14.48
N ASN A 188 -12.20 8.44 -15.51
CA ASN A 188 -13.61 8.03 -15.52
C ASN A 188 -13.80 6.55 -15.13
N ALA A 189 -12.73 5.84 -14.77
CA ALA A 189 -12.80 4.43 -14.44
C ALA A 189 -13.56 4.21 -13.13
N LYS A 190 -14.79 3.68 -13.19
CA LYS A 190 -15.61 3.37 -12.00
C LYS A 190 -14.96 2.32 -11.09
N THR A 191 -14.17 1.41 -11.67
CA THR A 191 -13.47 0.33 -10.96
C THR A 191 -12.01 0.26 -11.36
N CYS A 192 -11.14 -0.08 -10.42
CA CYS A 192 -9.72 -0.25 -10.67
C CYS A 192 -9.44 -1.41 -11.63
N THR A 193 -8.62 -1.20 -12.65
CA THR A 193 -8.21 -2.22 -13.62
C THR A 193 -7.49 -3.39 -12.96
N ARG A 194 -6.70 -3.13 -11.90
CA ARG A 194 -5.90 -4.12 -11.17
C ARG A 194 -6.68 -4.87 -10.09
N CYS A 195 -7.32 -4.14 -9.17
CA CYS A 195 -7.95 -4.75 -7.99
C CYS A 195 -9.47 -4.88 -8.07
N LYS A 196 -10.10 -4.31 -9.12
CA LYS A 196 -11.55 -4.36 -9.40
C LYS A 196 -12.45 -3.68 -8.37
N ASN A 197 -11.89 -3.04 -7.33
CA ASN A 197 -12.66 -2.24 -6.37
C ASN A 197 -13.06 -0.89 -6.98
N LEU A 198 -14.10 -0.28 -6.41
CA LEU A 198 -14.59 1.05 -6.77
C LEU A 198 -13.49 2.13 -6.62
N MET A 199 -13.47 3.08 -7.53
CA MET A 199 -12.52 4.20 -7.55
C MET A 199 -13.11 5.44 -6.89
N LEU A 200 -12.26 6.25 -6.25
CA LEU A 200 -12.64 7.57 -5.73
C LEU A 200 -12.67 8.55 -6.90
N ILE A 201 -13.82 8.63 -7.57
CA ILE A 201 -14.08 9.65 -8.61
C ILE A 201 -14.67 10.87 -7.92
#